data_AF-A0AAD6X262-F1
#
_entry.id   AF-A0AAD6X262-F1
#
_cell.length_a   1.000
_cell.length_b   1.000
_cell.length_c   1.000
_cell.angle_alpha   90.00
_cell.angle_beta   90.00
_cell.angle_gamma   90.00
#
_symmetry.space_group_name_H-M   'P 1'
#
loop_
_entity.id
_entity.type
_entity.pdbx_description
1 polymer ?
#
loop_
_entity_poly.entity_id
_entity_poly.type
_entity_poly.pdbx_seq_one_letter_code
_entity_poly.pdbx_strand_id
1 'polypeptide(L)' 'LAYVEWFSPFTAHPEPHHLMYKVKRSMKEGQRIATIVPLESIRRSVHLLPKFGPMAPPHWTSSNV' A
#
# COMPACT_ATOMS: atom_id res chain seq x y z
N LEU A 1 4.44 -1.74 -22.58
CA LEU A 1 3.23 -1.95 -21.74
C LEU A 1 3.64 -2.71 -20.48
N ALA A 2 2.94 -2.49 -19.37
CA ALA A 2 3.10 -3.23 -18.12
C ALA A 2 1.76 -3.78 -17.65
N TYR A 3 1.77 -5.01 -17.13
CA TYR A 3 0.64 -5.59 -16.41
C TYR A 3 0.74 -5.19 -14.94
N VAL A 4 -0.28 -4.51 -14.43
CA VAL A 4 -0.34 -4.06 -13.03
C VAL A 4 -1.53 -4.68 -12.33
N GLU A 5 -1.30 -5.31 -11.18
CA GLU A 5 -2.34 -5.77 -10.28
C GLU A 5 -2.66 -4.68 -9.26
N TRP A 6 -3.94 -4.45 -9.00
CA TRP A 6 -4.39 -3.41 -8.09
C TRP A 6 -4.52 -3.90 -6.65
N PHE A 7 -4.19 -3.02 -5.72
CA PHE A 7 -4.57 -3.16 -4.32
C PHE A 7 -5.91 -2.49 -4.03
N SER A 8 -6.50 -2.80 -2.88
CA SER A 8 -7.72 -2.19 -2.38
C SER A 8 -7.52 -0.68 -2.18
N PRO A 9 -8.55 0.15 -2.43
CA PRO A 9 -8.53 1.55 -2.03
C PRO A 9 -8.25 1.69 -0.54
N PHE A 10 -7.63 2.81 -0.16
CA PHE A 10 -7.49 3.16 1.25
C PHE A 10 -8.85 3.39 1.89
N THR A 11 -9.00 2.97 3.15
CA THR A 11 -10.15 3.31 3.98
C THR A 11 -10.15 4.81 4.30
N ALA A 12 -11.30 5.34 4.75
CA ALA A 12 -11.41 6.76 5.09
C ALA A 12 -10.39 7.19 6.18
N HIS A 13 -10.10 6.30 7.12
CA HIS A 13 -9.16 6.54 8.22
C HIS A 13 -8.10 5.43 8.26
N PRO A 14 -6.84 5.75 8.62
CA PRO A 14 -5.81 4.75 8.84
C PRO A 14 -6.06 3.96 10.14
N GLU A 15 -5.29 2.89 10.34
CA GLU A 15 -5.33 2.14 11.59
C GLU A 15 -4.88 3.04 12.78
N PRO A 16 -5.61 3.06 13.91
CA PRO A 16 -5.39 4.04 14.98
C PRO A 16 -4.07 3.90 15.75
N HIS A 17 -3.48 2.71 15.86
CA HIS A 17 -2.27 2.46 16.64
C HIS A 17 -1.01 2.87 15.89
N HIS A 18 -0.95 2.59 14.58
CA HIS A 18 0.25 2.84 13.77
C HIS A 18 0.06 3.84 12.62
N LEU A 19 -1.17 4.37 12.43
CA LEU A 19 -1.50 5.38 11.43
C LEU A 19 -1.14 4.99 9.99
N MET A 20 -1.14 3.70 9.68
CA MET A 20 -0.93 3.19 8.31
C MET A 20 -2.21 2.62 7.73
N TYR A 21 -2.29 2.61 6.40
CA TYR A 21 -3.39 2.00 5.68
C TYR A 21 -3.10 0.54 5.36
N LYS A 22 -4.01 -0.33 5.77
CA LYS A 22 -3.98 -1.73 5.35
C LYS A 22 -4.50 -1.85 3.93
N VAL A 23 -3.69 -2.42 3.05
CA VAL A 23 -4.11 -2.77 1.67
C VAL A 23 -4.16 -4.27 1.49
N LYS A 24 -5.06 -4.73 0.63
CA LYS A 24 -5.18 -6.13 0.19
C LYS A 24 -5.21 -6.17 -1.33
N ARG A 25 -4.86 -7.31 -1.94
CA ARG A 25 -5.05 -7.46 -3.40
C ARG A 25 -6.52 -7.26 -3.75
N SER A 26 -6.79 -6.49 -4.79
CA SER A 26 -8.14 -6.30 -5.28
C SER A 26 -8.56 -7.54 -6.06
N MET A 27 -9.71 -8.12 -5.69
CA MET A 27 -10.20 -9.38 -6.23
C MET A 27 -11.62 -9.20 -6.75
N LYS A 28 -11.93 -9.82 -7.89
CA LYS A 28 -13.29 -9.96 -8.43
C LYS A 28 -13.47 -11.40 -8.89
N GLU A 29 -14.51 -12.07 -8.39
CA GLU A 29 -14.86 -13.46 -8.78
C GLU A 29 -13.68 -14.45 -8.66
N GLY A 30 -12.88 -14.31 -7.59
CA GLY A 30 -11.72 -15.18 -7.34
C GLY A 30 -10.47 -14.84 -8.16
N GLN A 31 -10.53 -13.84 -9.03
CA GLN A 31 -9.40 -13.37 -9.84
C GLN A 31 -8.89 -12.00 -9.37
N ARG A 32 -7.61 -11.72 -9.63
CA ARG A 32 -7.00 -10.42 -9.30
C ARG A 32 -7.44 -9.38 -10.30
N ILE A 33 -7.82 -8.21 -9.82
CA ILE A 33 -8.11 -7.07 -10.69
C ILE A 33 -6.78 -6.50 -11.18
N ALA A 34 -6.62 -6.45 -12.49
CA ALA A 34 -5.41 -5.96 -13.13
C ALA A 34 -5.73 -5.15 -14.39
N THR A 35 -4.78 -4.30 -14.80
CA THR A 35 -4.87 -3.52 -16.03
C THR A 35 -3.53 -3.53 -16.77
N ILE A 36 -3.57 -3.35 -18.07
CA ILE A 36 -2.38 -3.13 -18.89
C ILE A 36 -2.22 -1.63 -19.11
N VAL A 37 -1.09 -1.06 -18.70
CA VAL A 37 -0.81 0.37 -18.83
C VAL A 37 0.43 0.63 -19.70
N PRO A 38 0.52 1.79 -20.37
CA PRO A 38 1.77 2.23 -20.99
C PRO A 38 2.90 2.37 -19.98
N LEU A 39 4.15 2.12 -20.39
CA LEU A 39 5.29 2.15 -19.46
C LEU A 39 5.60 3.59 -19.02
N GLU A 40 5.33 4.56 -19.89
CA GLU A 40 5.45 5.99 -19.64
C GLU A 40 4.53 6.50 -18.52
N SER A 41 3.48 5.74 -18.17
CA SER A 41 2.62 6.01 -17.02
C SER A 41 3.28 5.65 -15.67
N ILE A 42 4.40 4.89 -15.69
CA ILE A 42 5.14 4.47 -14.50
C ILE A 42 6.41 5.31 -14.40
N ARG A 43 6.49 6.20 -13.41
CA ARG A 43 7.66 7.08 -13.24
C ARG A 43 8.81 6.40 -12.52
N ARG A 44 8.56 5.89 -11.31
CA ARG A 44 9.54 5.19 -10.47
C ARG A 44 8.85 4.51 -9.30
N SER A 45 9.50 3.52 -8.72
CA SER A 45 9.16 3.04 -7.39
C SER A 45 9.46 4.12 -6.34
N VAL A 46 8.68 4.14 -5.27
CA VAL A 46 8.94 4.97 -4.09
C VAL A 46 8.93 4.10 -2.85
N HIS A 47 9.89 4.33 -1.96
CA HIS A 47 9.86 3.76 -0.62
C HIS A 47 8.98 4.66 0.23
N LEU A 48 7.83 4.14 0.65
CA LEU A 48 6.99 4.82 1.63
C LEU A 48 7.55 4.50 3.01
N LEU A 49 7.93 5.55 3.75
CA LEU A 49 8.34 5.43 5.15
C LEU A 49 7.15 5.74 6.05
N PRO A 50 6.96 5.02 7.16
CA PRO A 50 5.95 5.36 8.15
C PRO A 50 6.16 6.80 8.63
N LYS A 51 5.11 7.62 8.57
CA LYS A 51 5.14 8.96 9.13
C LYS A 51 4.68 8.89 10.59
N PHE A 52 5.63 8.75 11.50
CA PHE A 52 5.41 8.96 12.94
C PHE A 52 5.88 10.37 13.34
N GLY A 53 5.53 10.79 14.56
CA GLY A 53 5.96 12.08 15.12
C GLY A 53 7.48 12.13 15.42
N PRO A 54 7.93 12.90 16.41
CA PRO A 54 9.36 13.01 16.73
C PRO A 54 10.05 11.68 17.10
N MET A 55 9.28 10.69 17.56
CA MET A 55 9.80 9.39 18.00
C MET A 55 8.90 8.27 17.51
N ALA A 56 9.50 7.22 16.95
CA ALA A 56 8.77 6.00 16.59
C ALA A 56 8.34 5.28 17.87
N PRO A 57 7.16 4.66 17.94
CA PRO A 57 6.80 3.83 19.07
C PRO A 57 7.87 2.73 19.29
N PRO A 58 8.46 2.63 20.50
CA PRO A 58 9.63 1.79 20.74
C PRO A 58 9.35 0.28 20.68
N HIS A 59 8.07 -0.12 20.65
CA HIS A 59 7.65 -1.51 20.51
C HIS A 59 7.48 -1.93 19.04
N TRP A 60 7.77 -1.05 18.09
CA TRP A 60 7.72 -1.36 16.67
C TRP A 60 8.86 -2.29 16.26
N THR A 61 8.51 -3.32 15.50
CA THR A 61 9.39 -4.31 14.87
C THR A 61 9.02 -4.40 13.40
N SER A 62 9.89 -4.98 12.57
CA SER A 62 9.57 -5.28 11.16
C SER A 62 8.41 -6.27 10.97
N SER A 63 7.92 -6.89 12.06
CA SER A 63 6.79 -7.82 12.03
C SER A 63 5.45 -7.16 12.41
N ASN A 64 5.45 -5.97 13.01
CA ASN A 64 4.24 -5.26 13.43
C ASN A 64 4.09 -3.86 12.80
N VAL A 65 5.05 -3.47 11.95
CA VAL A 65 5.04 -2.28 11.07
C VAL A 65 5.37 -2.70 9.65
#